data_AF-A0A946HLQ9-F1
#
_entry.id   AF-A0A946HLQ9-F1
#
_cell.length_a   1.000
_cell.length_b   1.000
_cell.length_c   1.000
_cell.angle_alpha   90.00
_cell.angle_beta   90.00
_cell.angle_gamma   90.00
#
_symmetry.space_group_name_H-M   'P 1'
#
loop_
_entity.id
_entity.type
_entity.pdbx_description
1 polymer ?
#
loop_
_entity_poly.entity_id
_entity_poly.type
_entity_poly.pdbx_seq_one_letter_code
_entity_poly.pdbx_strand_id
1 'polypeptide(L)' 'MKSVFALAIGGTSLVWSGLAQAVEIEYWQYTYGSRVEAIDKLIESFEAANPGITVKHTHFPYADY' A
#
# COMPACT_ATOMS: atom_id res chain seq x y z
N MET A 1 2.86 12.66 57.90
CA MET A 1 4.07 12.10 57.27
C MET A 1 3.64 10.95 56.37
N LYS A 2 3.99 11.03 55.07
CA LYS A 2 4.32 9.91 54.15
C LYS A 2 3.27 8.78 54.01
N SER A 3 2.72 8.39 52.86
CA SER A 3 3.13 8.55 51.47
C SER A 3 2.05 7.87 50.59
N VAL A 4 1.74 8.52 49.47
CA VAL A 4 1.50 7.95 48.12
C VAL A 4 0.41 6.89 47.95
N PHE A 5 -0.74 7.32 47.42
CA PHE A 5 -1.51 6.50 46.47
C PHE A 5 -1.12 6.93 45.06
N ALA A 6 -0.52 5.99 44.33
CA ALA A 6 0.04 6.19 43.00
C ALA A 6 -1.06 6.56 41.99
N LEU A 7 -0.82 7.63 41.24
CA LEU A 7 -1.62 8.04 40.09
C LEU A 7 -1.43 6.96 39.01
N ALA A 8 -2.48 6.18 38.75
CA ALA A 8 -2.49 5.18 37.69
C ALA A 8 -2.43 5.90 36.33
N ILE A 9 -1.24 5.96 35.73
CA ILE A 9 -1.07 6.30 34.31
C ILE A 9 -1.46 5.04 33.52
N GLY A 10 -2.75 4.75 33.48
CA GLY A 10 -3.32 3.79 32.54
C GLY A 10 -3.49 4.50 31.21
N GLY A 11 -2.39 4.66 30.46
CA GLY A 11 -2.43 5.22 29.11
C GLY A 11 -3.30 4.34 28.22
N THR A 12 -4.56 4.74 28.02
CA THR A 12 -5.35 4.27 26.89
C THR A 12 -4.71 4.82 25.63
N SER A 13 -3.70 4.11 25.12
CA SER A 13 -3.31 4.22 23.73
C SER A 13 -4.53 3.83 22.91
N LEU A 14 -5.29 4.82 22.46
CA LEU A 14 -6.26 4.69 21.39
C LEU A 14 -5.45 4.18 20.19
N VAL A 15 -5.47 2.86 19.99
CA VAL A 15 -5.03 2.25 18.75
C VAL A 15 -5.95 2.82 17.69
N TRP A 16 -5.47 3.84 17.00
CA TRP A 16 -6.07 4.34 15.78
C TRP A 16 -5.80 3.28 14.70
N SER A 17 -6.51 2.15 14.79
CA SER A 17 -6.66 1.22 13.69
C SER A 17 -7.50 1.94 12.64
N GLY A 18 -6.87 2.85 11.89
CA GLY A 18 -7.42 3.35 10.65
C GLY A 18 -7.80 2.11 9.85
N LEU A 19 -9.08 1.99 9.49
CA LEU A 19 -9.56 0.92 8.63
C LEU A 19 -8.84 1.12 7.29
N ALA A 20 -7.70 0.47 7.10
CA ALA A 20 -6.97 0.50 5.85
C ALA A 20 -7.91 -0.10 4.80
N GLN A 21 -8.54 0.76 4.01
CA GLN A 21 -9.39 0.33 2.92
C GLN A 21 -8.47 -0.28 1.86
N ALA A 22 -8.89 -1.39 1.27
CA ALA A 22 -8.20 -1.93 0.11
C ALA A 22 -8.12 -0.84 -0.97
N VAL A 23 -6.91 -0.56 -1.45
CA VAL A 23 -6.64 0.43 -2.49
C VAL A 23 -6.32 -0.30 -3.79
N GLU A 24 -7.02 0.03 -4.87
CA GLU A 24 -6.67 -0.42 -6.22
C GLU A 24 -6.06 0.76 -7.00
N ILE A 25 -4.91 0.53 -7.64
CA ILE A 25 -4.23 1.49 -8.52
C ILE A 25 -4.36 0.97 -9.95
N GLU A 26 -4.92 1.77 -10.87
CA GLU A 26 -4.88 1.45 -12.29
C GLU A 26 -3.63 2.07 -12.94
N TYR A 27 -2.71 1.23 -13.41
CA TYR A 27 -1.47 1.64 -14.06
C TYR A 27 -1.57 1.44 -15.57
N TRP A 28 -1.62 2.54 -16.32
CA TRP A 28 -1.72 2.51 -17.77
C TRP A 28 -0.33 2.56 -18.41
N GLN A 29 0.00 1.54 -19.20
CA GLN A 29 1.28 1.45 -19.90
C GLN A 29 1.08 1.18 -21.39
N TYR A 30 1.85 1.86 -22.24
CA TYR A 30 1.96 1.43 -23.63
C TYR A 30 2.62 0.05 -23.75
N THR A 31 2.13 -0.75 -24.69
CA THR A 31 2.58 -2.12 -24.91
C THR A 31 3.94 -2.11 -25.58
N TYR A 32 4.97 -2.44 -24.80
CA TYR A 32 6.31 -2.76 -25.29
C TYR A 32 6.82 -3.91 -24.42
N GLY A 33 6.99 -5.09 -25.02
CA GLY A 33 7.10 -6.37 -24.29
C GLY A 33 8.08 -6.33 -23.11
N SER A 34 9.32 -5.92 -23.33
CA SER A 34 10.33 -5.88 -22.25
C SER A 34 10.03 -4.87 -21.15
N ARG A 35 9.25 -3.82 -21.42
CA ARG A 35 8.80 -2.87 -20.38
C ARG A 35 7.63 -3.43 -19.59
N VAL A 36 6.68 -4.09 -20.26
CA VAL A 36 5.56 -4.77 -19.57
C VAL A 36 6.12 -5.77 -18.57
N GLU A 37 7.02 -6.65 -19.00
CA GLU A 37 7.64 -7.65 -18.12
C GLU A 37 8.43 -7.03 -16.96
N ALA A 38 9.11 -5.91 -17.19
CA ALA A 38 9.85 -5.22 -16.15
C ALA A 38 8.91 -4.57 -15.12
N ILE A 39 7.80 -3.99 -15.58
CA ILE A 39 6.81 -3.37 -14.71
C ILE A 39 6.01 -4.42 -13.93
N ASP A 40 5.69 -5.58 -14.51
CA ASP A 40 5.01 -6.66 -13.79
C ASP A 40 5.84 -7.11 -12.57
N LYS A 41 7.14 -7.32 -12.74
CA LYS A 41 8.05 -7.65 -11.62
C LYS A 41 8.14 -6.55 -10.56
N LEU A 42 8.06 -5.28 -11.00
CA LEU A 42 8.06 -4.14 -10.09
C LEU A 42 6.74 -4.07 -9.30
N ILE A 43 5.60 -4.34 -9.95
CA ILE A 43 4.29 -4.42 -9.32
C ILE A 43 4.26 -5.51 -8.25
N GLU A 44 4.75 -6.72 -8.56
CA GLU A 44 4.86 -7.81 -7.58
C GLU A 44 5.65 -7.38 -6.33
N SER A 45 6.79 -6.72 -6.53
CA SER A 45 7.63 -6.23 -5.43
C SER A 45 6.93 -5.12 -4.63
N PHE A 46 6.18 -4.26 -5.32
CA PHE A 46 5.42 -3.17 -4.72
C PHE A 46 4.26 -3.69 -3.86
N GLU A 47 3.45 -4.61 -4.35
CA GLU A 47 2.33 -5.19 -3.60
C GLU A 47 2.82 -5.96 -2.38
N ALA A 48 3.93 -6.70 -2.50
CA ALA A 48 4.54 -7.40 -1.37
C ALA A 48 5.00 -6.45 -0.25
N ALA A 49 5.49 -5.26 -0.62
CA ALA A 49 5.92 -4.24 0.33
C ALA A 49 4.75 -3.39 0.88
N ASN A 50 3.58 -3.41 0.23
CA ASN A 50 2.44 -2.57 0.57
C ASN A 50 1.15 -3.40 0.72
N PRO A 51 1.00 -4.17 1.82
CA PRO A 51 -0.20 -4.95 2.07
C PRO A 51 -1.46 -4.08 2.05
N GLY A 52 -2.50 -4.54 1.34
CA GLY A 52 -3.76 -3.81 1.18
C GLY A 52 -3.81 -2.90 -0.06
N ILE A 53 -2.75 -2.87 -0.86
CA ILE A 53 -2.74 -2.21 -2.18
C ILE A 53 -2.63 -3.26 -3.27
N THR A 54 -3.44 -3.12 -4.32
CA THR A 54 -3.36 -3.89 -5.56
C THR A 54 -3.15 -2.97 -6.75
N VAL A 55 -2.48 -3.47 -7.80
CA VAL A 55 -2.25 -2.73 -9.04
C VAL A 55 -2.85 -3.48 -10.22
N LYS A 56 -3.76 -2.82 -10.92
CA LYS A 56 -4.28 -3.27 -12.21
C LYS A 56 -3.41 -2.68 -13.33
N HIS A 57 -2.57 -3.52 -13.93
CA HIS A 57 -1.74 -3.13 -15.06
C HIS A 57 -2.55 -3.18 -16.37
N THR A 58 -2.92 -2.01 -16.89
CA THR A 58 -3.66 -1.87 -18.15
C THR A 58 -2.69 -1.62 -19.30
N HIS A 59 -2.67 -2.52 -20.28
CA HIS A 59 -1.81 -2.42 -21.46
C HIS A 59 -2.54 -1.72 -22.60
N PHE A 60 -2.06 -0.54 -22.96
CA PHE A 60 -2.59 0.24 -24.08
C PHE A 60 -1.71 -0.01 -25.32
N PRO A 61 -2.27 -0.35 -26.49
CA PRO A 61 -1.46 -0.52 -27.69
C PRO A 61 -0.91 0.84 -28.15
N TYR A 62 0.28 0.85 -28.77
CA TYR A 62 0.65 1.99 -29.59
C TYR A 62 -0.36 2.05 -30.75
N ALA A 63 -1.07 3.16 -30.90
CA ALA A 63 -1.76 3.41 -32.15
C ALA A 63 -0.69 3.58 -33.23
N ASP A 64 -0.89 2.96 -34.39
CA ASP A 64 0.00 3.09 -35.55
C ASP A 64 0.05 4.57 -35.98
N TYR A 65 1.06 5.30 -35.51
CA TYR A 65 1.37 6.68 -35.92
C TYR A 65 2.62 6.69 -36.80
#